data_AF-A0A948UCS1-F1
#
_entry.id   AF-A0A948UCS1-F1
#
_cell.length_a   1.000
_cell.length_b   1.000
_cell.length_c   1.000
_cell.angle_alpha   90.00
_cell.angle_beta   90.00
_cell.angle_gamma   90.00
#
_symmetry.space_group_name_H-M   'P 1'
#
loop_
_entity.id
_entity.type
_entity.pdbx_description
1 polymer ?
#
loop_
_entity_poly.entity_id
_entity_poly.type
_entity_poly.pdbx_seq_one_letter_code
_entity_poly.pdbx_strand_id
1 'polypeptide(L)'
;MNASPPHSRASVPVAPLVERLRLCAQLWTDHNAATLARLGRTVINDGGYFARIDSPEASTTTATLEKFARFLGDGANWPDGLVPEAVRDFVHVVGVCPDPAMPSPDTSPANIAASGDHDRAVPEPASGRAPAAVALPPSAAGAFVSGTFRSDEKGRG
;
A
#
# COMPACT_ATOMS: atom_id res chain seq x y z
N MET A 1 -8.73 38.24 -41.80
CA MET A 1 -9.17 36.83 -41.72
C MET A 1 -8.13 36.10 -40.88
N ASN A 2 -8.38 35.89 -39.58
CA ASN A 2 -7.42 35.28 -38.66
C ASN A 2 -7.85 33.82 -38.46
N ALA A 3 -7.07 32.87 -38.99
CA ALA A 3 -7.36 31.45 -38.87
C ALA A 3 -6.93 30.97 -37.47
N SER A 4 -7.89 30.59 -36.63
CA SER A 4 -7.60 29.93 -35.35
C SER A 4 -6.85 28.63 -35.61
N PRO A 5 -5.69 28.39 -34.97
CA PRO A 5 -4.96 27.14 -35.11
C PRO A 5 -5.78 25.98 -34.51
N PRO A 6 -5.81 24.81 -35.17
CA PRO A 6 -6.45 23.63 -34.60
C PRO A 6 -5.69 23.22 -33.34
N HIS A 7 -6.38 23.21 -32.21
CA HIS A 7 -5.87 22.66 -30.97
C HIS A 7 -5.73 21.14 -31.12
N SER A 8 -4.62 20.69 -31.68
CA SER A 8 -4.16 19.31 -31.58
C SER A 8 -3.96 19.01 -30.10
N ARG A 9 -4.99 18.47 -29.44
CA ARG A 9 -4.86 17.90 -28.11
C ARG A 9 -3.87 16.76 -28.23
N ALA A 10 -2.62 17.02 -27.88
CA ALA A 10 -1.63 15.98 -27.69
C ALA A 10 -2.24 14.96 -26.71
N SER A 11 -2.55 13.77 -27.21
CA SER A 11 -3.11 12.71 -26.38
C SER A 11 -2.03 12.35 -25.37
N VAL A 12 -2.27 12.71 -24.11
CA VAL A 12 -1.31 12.40 -23.04
C VAL A 12 -1.15 10.87 -23.04
N PRO A 13 0.07 10.35 -23.19
CA PRO A 13 0.28 8.91 -23.18
C PRO A 13 -0.22 8.37 -21.83
N VAL A 14 -1.25 7.53 -21.91
CA VAL A 14 -1.85 6.91 -20.73
C VAL A 14 -0.81 5.94 -20.20
N ALA A 15 -0.18 6.29 -19.08
CA ALA A 15 0.77 5.40 -18.41
C ALA A 15 0.12 4.02 -18.18
N PRO A 16 0.85 2.92 -18.42
CA PRO A 16 0.34 1.56 -18.26
C PRO A 16 -0.21 1.36 -16.84
N LEU A 17 -1.29 0.58 -16.72
CA LEU A 17 -1.98 0.33 -15.44
C LEU A 17 -1.05 -0.17 -14.34
N VAL A 18 -0.06 -0.98 -14.72
CA VAL A 18 0.96 -1.53 -13.81
C VAL A 18 1.83 -0.42 -13.21
N GLU A 19 2.19 0.59 -13.99
CA GLU A 19 2.99 1.72 -13.53
C GLU A 19 2.18 2.63 -12.60
N ARG A 20 0.90 2.83 -12.90
CA ARG A 20 -0.03 3.51 -11.99
C ARG A 20 -0.18 2.78 -10.67
N LEU A 21 -0.32 1.45 -10.70
CA LEU A 21 -0.37 0.62 -9.49
C LEU A 21 0.90 0.80 -8.65
N ARG A 22 2.08 0.81 -9.27
CA ARG A 22 3.35 1.03 -8.55
C ARG A 22 3.40 2.39 -7.90
N LEU A 23 3.00 3.44 -8.61
CA LEU A 23 2.96 4.78 -8.04
C LEU A 23 2.03 4.83 -6.81
N CYS A 24 0.85 4.23 -6.90
CA CYS A 24 -0.09 4.14 -5.79
C CYS A 24 0.48 3.33 -4.61
N ALA A 25 1.15 2.22 -4.89
CA ALA A 25 1.80 1.39 -3.90
C ALA A 25 2.95 2.13 -3.19
N GLN A 26 3.74 2.91 -3.93
CA GLN A 26 4.82 3.73 -3.39
C GLN A 26 4.28 4.81 -2.44
N LEU A 27 3.23 5.52 -2.85
CA LEU A 27 2.56 6.50 -2.00
C LEU A 27 2.07 5.87 -0.69
N TRP A 28 1.46 4.69 -0.77
CA TRP A 28 1.00 3.99 0.43
C TRP A 28 2.17 3.59 1.34
N THR A 29 3.28 3.09 0.77
CA THR A 29 4.46 2.72 1.56
C THR A 29 5.12 3.92 2.22
N ASP A 30 5.16 5.07 1.53
CA ASP A 30 5.75 6.30 2.04
C ASP A 30 4.94 6.83 3.25
N HIS A 31 3.60 6.80 3.16
CA HIS A 31 2.71 7.20 4.26
C HIS A 31 2.75 6.24 5.46
N ASN A 32 2.88 4.94 5.22
CA ASN A 32 2.82 3.92 6.27
C ASN A 32 4.19 3.51 6.82
N ALA A 33 5.29 4.12 6.35
CA ALA A 33 6.66 3.68 6.59
C ALA A 33 6.83 2.15 6.38
N ALA A 34 6.19 1.65 5.32
CA ALA A 34 6.08 0.22 5.01
C ALA A 34 6.89 -0.13 3.75
N THR A 35 6.98 -1.43 3.44
CA THR A 35 7.63 -1.91 2.21
C THR A 35 6.61 -2.40 1.21
N LEU A 36 6.95 -2.39 -0.08
CA LEU A 36 6.10 -2.95 -1.14
C LEU A 36 5.79 -4.44 -0.91
N ALA A 37 6.75 -5.18 -0.35
CA ALA A 37 6.56 -6.58 0.02
C ALA A 37 5.48 -6.75 1.12
N ARG A 38 5.43 -5.84 2.09
CA ARG A 38 4.37 -5.83 3.11
C ARG A 38 3.02 -5.57 2.48
N LEU A 39 2.90 -4.58 1.60
CA LEU A 39 1.65 -4.29 0.89
C LEU A 39 1.18 -5.50 0.08
N GLY A 40 2.05 -6.11 -0.72
CA GLY A 40 1.70 -7.31 -1.49
C GLY A 40 1.26 -8.48 -0.61
N ARG A 41 1.91 -8.67 0.55
CA ARG A 41 1.48 -9.65 1.56
C ARG A 41 0.07 -9.33 2.10
N THR A 42 -0.21 -8.07 2.38
CA THR A 42 -1.49 -7.65 2.96
C THR A 42 -2.65 -7.84 1.97
N VAL A 43 -2.48 -7.45 0.71
CA VAL A 43 -3.58 -7.41 -0.26
C VAL A 43 -3.83 -8.76 -0.93
N ILE A 44 -2.77 -9.43 -1.36
CA ILE A 44 -2.87 -10.67 -2.15
C ILE A 44 -2.10 -11.85 -1.56
N ASN A 45 -1.60 -11.70 -0.33
CA ASN A 45 -0.78 -12.72 0.32
C ASN A 45 0.49 -13.07 -0.49
N ASP A 46 1.11 -12.07 -1.12
CA ASP A 46 2.28 -12.26 -1.96
C ASP A 46 3.27 -11.09 -1.86
N GLY A 47 4.29 -11.24 -1.02
CA GLY A 47 5.31 -10.20 -0.82
C GLY A 47 6.34 -10.09 -1.93
N GLY A 48 6.43 -11.08 -2.83
CA GLY A 48 7.34 -11.05 -3.98
C GLY A 48 6.72 -10.42 -5.23
N TYR A 49 5.44 -10.04 -5.16
CA TYR A 49 4.66 -9.58 -6.31
C TYR A 49 5.33 -8.41 -7.05
N PHE A 50 5.68 -7.34 -6.32
CA PHE A 50 6.26 -6.13 -6.91
C PHE A 50 7.66 -6.33 -7.48
N ALA A 51 8.42 -7.31 -6.99
CA ALA A 51 9.71 -7.68 -7.59
C ALA A 51 9.53 -8.47 -8.89
N ARG A 52 8.46 -9.26 -9.01
CA ARG A 52 8.17 -10.06 -10.20
C ARG A 52 7.54 -9.26 -11.32
N ILE A 53 6.74 -8.25 -11.02
CA ILE A 53 6.03 -7.46 -12.03
C ILE A 53 6.96 -6.63 -12.94
N ASP A 54 8.24 -6.47 -12.56
CA ASP A 54 9.31 -5.91 -13.43
C ASP A 54 9.75 -6.88 -14.54
N SER A 55 9.50 -8.16 -14.35
CA SER A 55 9.88 -9.17 -15.35
C SER A 55 8.89 -9.12 -16.52
N PRO A 56 9.36 -9.15 -17.77
CA PRO A 56 8.49 -9.11 -18.95
C PRO A 56 7.55 -10.32 -19.04
N GLU A 57 7.84 -11.39 -18.31
CA GLU A 57 7.02 -12.61 -18.24
C GLU A 57 5.90 -12.53 -17.20
N ALA A 58 5.92 -11.53 -16.32
CA ALA A 58 4.93 -11.40 -15.26
C ALA A 58 3.65 -10.74 -15.79
N SER A 59 2.56 -11.51 -15.81
CA SER A 59 1.23 -10.98 -16.14
C SER A 59 0.47 -10.63 -14.87
N THR A 60 -0.03 -9.40 -14.81
CA THR A 60 -0.95 -8.96 -13.76
C THR A 60 -2.39 -9.17 -14.21
N THR A 61 -3.13 -9.96 -13.45
CA THR A 61 -4.55 -10.18 -13.71
C THR A 61 -5.39 -8.99 -13.24
N THR A 62 -6.53 -8.77 -13.89
CA THR A 62 -7.53 -7.76 -13.47
C THR A 62 -8.00 -7.98 -12.04
N ALA A 63 -8.21 -9.24 -11.63
CA ALA A 63 -8.58 -9.57 -10.26
C ALA A 63 -7.54 -9.11 -9.22
N THR A 64 -6.25 -9.12 -9.56
CA THR A 64 -5.20 -8.59 -8.69
C THR A 64 -5.26 -7.06 -8.62
N LEU A 65 -5.44 -6.38 -9.76
CA LEU A 65 -5.63 -4.92 -9.81
C LEU A 65 -6.83 -4.48 -8.97
N GLU A 66 -7.97 -5.18 -9.07
CA GLU A 66 -9.16 -4.88 -8.30
C GLU A 66 -8.94 -5.01 -6.79
N LYS A 67 -8.21 -6.04 -6.34
CA LYS A 67 -7.86 -6.20 -4.92
C LYS A 67 -7.01 -5.04 -4.41
N PHE A 68 -6.00 -4.63 -5.18
CA PHE A 68 -5.19 -3.45 -4.82
C PHE A 68 -6.01 -2.16 -4.85
N ALA A 69 -6.86 -1.96 -5.86
CA ALA A 69 -7.73 -0.79 -5.95
C ALA A 69 -8.70 -0.72 -4.75
N ARG A 70 -9.34 -1.84 -4.35
CA ARG A 70 -10.20 -1.89 -3.16
C ARG A 70 -9.45 -1.52 -1.89
N PHE A 71 -8.26 -2.10 -1.70
CA PHE A 71 -7.47 -1.86 -0.50
C PHE A 71 -6.95 -0.42 -0.44
N LEU A 72 -6.37 0.09 -1.53
CA LEU A 72 -5.80 1.44 -1.59
C LEU A 72 -6.87 2.53 -1.63
N GLY A 73 -8.06 2.23 -2.16
CA GLY A 73 -9.19 3.15 -2.20
C GLY A 73 -9.92 3.30 -0.87
N ASP A 74 -9.65 2.43 0.11
CA ASP A 74 -10.22 2.51 1.45
C ASP A 74 -9.40 3.46 2.33
N GLY A 75 -10.04 4.54 2.76
CA GLY A 75 -9.44 5.57 3.62
C GLY A 75 -8.94 5.02 4.96
N ALA A 76 -9.52 3.93 5.47
CA ALA A 76 -9.07 3.32 6.72
C ALA A 76 -7.65 2.73 6.64
N ASN A 77 -7.15 2.47 5.42
CA ASN A 77 -5.78 1.97 5.20
C ASN A 77 -4.74 3.10 5.06
N TRP A 78 -5.16 4.36 5.22
CA TRP A 78 -4.29 5.54 5.20
C TRP A 78 -4.21 6.16 6.61
N PRO A 79 -3.02 6.58 7.07
CA PRO A 79 -2.84 7.11 8.42
C PRO A 79 -3.69 8.36 8.69
N ASP A 80 -3.90 9.19 7.66
CA ASP A 80 -4.69 10.42 7.75
C ASP A 80 -6.17 10.22 7.40
N GLY A 81 -6.58 9.00 7.02
CA GLY A 81 -7.92 8.73 6.47
C GLY A 81 -8.14 9.29 5.06
N LEU A 82 -7.14 9.97 4.48
CA LEU A 82 -7.24 10.65 3.19
C LEU A 82 -6.55 9.86 2.08
N VAL A 83 -7.34 9.40 1.11
CA VAL A 83 -6.84 8.72 -0.10
C VAL A 83 -6.29 9.75 -1.10
N PRO A 84 -5.00 9.66 -1.53
CA PRO A 84 -4.41 10.55 -2.53
C PRO A 84 -5.14 10.52 -3.88
N GLU A 85 -5.12 11.63 -4.62
CA GLU A 85 -5.82 11.76 -5.91
C GLU A 85 -5.36 10.73 -6.95
N ALA A 86 -4.06 10.45 -7.03
CA ALA A 86 -3.52 9.43 -7.94
C ALA A 86 -4.11 8.04 -7.69
N VAL A 87 -4.40 7.71 -6.43
CA VAL A 87 -5.04 6.45 -6.04
C VAL A 87 -6.51 6.45 -6.42
N ARG A 88 -7.21 7.58 -6.27
CA ARG A 88 -8.61 7.73 -6.71
C ARG A 88 -8.75 7.57 -8.22
N ASP A 89 -7.86 8.18 -9.00
CA ASP A 89 -7.81 7.99 -10.46
C ASP A 89 -7.60 6.52 -10.80
N PHE A 90 -6.63 5.86 -10.16
CA PHE A 90 -6.38 4.43 -10.36
C PHE A 90 -7.62 3.57 -10.06
N VAL A 91 -8.28 3.79 -8.91
CA VAL A 91 -9.52 3.08 -8.53
C VAL A 91 -10.62 3.29 -9.56
N HIS A 92 -10.77 4.52 -10.05
CA HIS A 92 -11.75 4.86 -11.09
C HIS A 92 -11.43 4.14 -12.41
N VAL A 93 -10.16 4.11 -12.85
CA VAL A 93 -9.76 3.42 -14.08
C VAL A 93 -9.95 1.91 -13.98
N VAL A 94 -9.68 1.31 -12.82
CA VAL A 94 -9.93 -0.13 -12.58
C VAL A 94 -11.44 -0.43 -12.50
N GLY A 95 -12.29 0.59 -12.32
CA GLY A 95 -13.75 0.44 -12.24
C GLY A 95 -14.23 -0.13 -10.91
N VAL A 96 -13.42 0.00 -9.85
CA VAL A 96 -13.82 -0.43 -8.51
C VAL A 96 -14.59 0.69 -7.84
N CYS A 97 -15.85 0.45 -7.52
CA CYS A 97 -16.54 1.30 -6.54
C CYS A 97 -15.96 0.95 -5.16
N PRO A 98 -15.32 1.89 -4.45
CA PRO A 98 -15.02 1.65 -3.05
C PRO A 98 -16.36 1.36 -2.38
N ASP A 99 -16.42 0.27 -1.61
CA ASP A 99 -17.60 -0.01 -0.81
C ASP A 99 -17.85 1.26 0.00
N PRO A 100 -18.99 1.94 -0.17
CA PRO A 100 -19.27 3.14 0.59
C PRO A 100 -19.44 2.63 2.00
N ALA A 101 -18.34 2.63 2.76
CA ALA A 101 -18.29 2.16 4.13
C ALA A 101 -19.54 2.69 4.78
N MET A 102 -20.55 1.81 4.91
CA MET A 102 -21.85 2.25 5.35
C MET A 102 -21.56 2.88 6.70
N PRO A 103 -21.83 4.19 6.88
CA PRO A 103 -21.56 4.81 8.16
C PRO A 103 -22.30 3.93 9.15
N SER A 104 -21.55 3.18 9.97
CA SER A 104 -22.12 2.23 10.92
C SER A 104 -23.27 2.97 11.57
N PRO A 105 -24.53 2.52 11.36
CA PRO A 105 -25.69 3.30 11.76
C PRO A 105 -25.45 3.64 13.21
N ASP A 106 -25.35 4.95 13.47
CA ASP A 106 -25.14 5.58 14.75
C ASP A 106 -25.68 4.65 15.84
N THR A 107 -24.76 3.91 16.49
CA THR A 107 -25.10 3.17 17.71
C THR A 107 -25.30 4.27 18.75
N SER A 108 -26.46 4.90 18.66
CA SER A 108 -27.01 5.79 19.67
C SER A 108 -26.89 5.05 21.00
N PRO A 109 -26.13 5.58 21.98
CA PRO A 109 -26.07 5.01 23.31
C PRO A 109 -27.37 5.36 24.06
N ALA A 110 -28.50 4.81 23.61
CA ALA A 110 -29.81 5.05 24.19
C ALA A 110 -30.43 3.80 24.83
N ASN A 111 -29.63 2.77 25.14
CA ASN A 111 -30.11 1.63 25.92
C ASN A 111 -29.21 1.33 27.12
N ILE A 112 -29.04 2.35 27.97
CA ILE A 112 -28.62 2.19 29.37
C ILE A 112 -29.91 2.10 30.19
N ALA A 113 -30.56 0.93 30.22
CA ALA A 113 -31.52 0.57 31.27
C ALA A 113 -31.93 -0.90 31.15
N ALA A 114 -31.17 -1.81 31.76
CA ALA A 114 -31.73 -2.94 32.48
C ALA A 114 -30.65 -3.61 33.32
N SER A 115 -30.81 -3.48 34.64
CA SER A 115 -30.09 -4.20 35.68
C SER A 115 -30.01 -5.69 35.41
N GLY A 116 -28.82 -6.25 35.66
CA GLY A 116 -28.56 -7.68 35.69
C GLY A 116 -27.36 -7.93 36.57
N ASP A 117 -27.53 -7.75 37.87
CA ASP A 117 -26.65 -8.21 38.94
C ASP A 117 -26.32 -9.70 38.71
N HIS A 118 -25.06 -10.01 38.40
CA HIS A 118 -24.50 -11.36 38.50
C HIS A 118 -23.15 -11.25 39.20
N ASP A 119 -23.23 -11.17 40.53
CA ASP A 119 -22.22 -11.68 41.44
C ASP A 119 -21.88 -13.14 41.10
N ARG A 120 -20.66 -13.42 40.61
CA ARG A 120 -20.00 -14.71 40.88
C ARG A 120 -18.50 -14.74 40.57
N ALA A 121 -17.74 -14.81 41.66
CA ALA A 121 -16.51 -15.58 41.88
C ALA A 121 -15.24 -15.25 41.07
N VAL A 122 -14.32 -14.57 41.78
CA VAL A 122 -12.86 -14.65 41.63
C VAL A 122 -12.36 -16.03 42.07
N PRO A 123 -11.47 -16.67 41.30
CA PRO A 123 -10.14 -17.01 41.87
C PRO A 123 -8.96 -16.74 40.91
N GLU A 124 -8.06 -15.85 41.37
CA GLU A 124 -6.59 -15.93 41.57
C GLU A 124 -5.67 -16.94 40.78
N PRO A 125 -4.32 -16.82 40.83
CA PRO A 125 -3.48 -16.48 39.67
C PRO A 125 -2.45 -17.58 39.33
N ALA A 126 -2.26 -17.89 38.05
CA ALA A 126 -1.16 -18.75 37.59
C ALA A 126 -0.07 -17.92 36.90
N SER A 127 0.88 -17.48 37.72
CA SER A 127 2.32 -17.66 37.54
C SER A 127 2.85 -17.93 36.12
N GLY A 128 3.67 -17.00 35.63
CA GLY A 128 4.94 -17.34 34.98
C GLY A 128 4.91 -17.78 33.52
N ARG A 129 4.97 -16.81 32.60
CA ARG A 129 5.68 -17.02 31.34
C ARG A 129 6.51 -15.79 30.98
N ALA A 130 7.82 -15.98 31.04
CA ALA A 130 8.85 -14.98 30.81
C ALA A 130 8.74 -14.33 29.41
N PRO A 131 9.23 -13.09 29.25
CA PRO A 131 9.42 -12.49 27.94
C PRO A 131 10.50 -13.27 27.17
N ALA A 132 10.12 -13.86 26.05
CA ALA A 132 11.10 -14.25 25.04
C ALA A 132 11.68 -12.94 24.48
N ALA A 133 12.87 -12.58 24.95
CA ALA A 133 13.71 -11.59 24.31
C ALA A 133 13.93 -12.04 22.86
N VAL A 134 13.21 -11.41 21.92
CA VAL A 134 13.60 -11.45 20.52
C VAL A 134 14.89 -10.66 20.43
N ALA A 135 15.98 -11.41 20.27
CA ALA A 135 17.29 -10.88 19.96
C ALA A 135 17.19 -9.97 18.72
N LEU A 136 17.55 -8.70 18.91
CA LEU A 136 17.90 -7.81 17.81
C LEU A 136 19.02 -8.48 16.99
N PRO A 137 18.89 -8.63 15.66
CA PRO A 137 20.06 -8.89 14.84
C PRO A 137 21.01 -7.68 14.94
N PRO A 138 22.33 -7.89 15.05
CA PRO A 138 23.27 -6.79 14.95
C PRO A 138 23.07 -6.11 13.59
N SER A 139 22.92 -4.79 13.65
CA SER A 139 22.98 -3.90 12.51
C SER A 139 24.27 -4.19 11.75
N ALA A 140 24.16 -4.96 10.68
CA ALA A 140 25.22 -5.09 9.69
C ALA A 140 25.28 -3.75 8.96
N ALA A 141 26.11 -2.85 9.47
CA ALA A 141 26.66 -1.74 8.72
C ALA A 141 27.43 -2.36 7.53
N GLY A 142 26.70 -2.61 6.45
CA GLY A 142 27.25 -2.99 5.16
C GLY A 142 28.10 -1.82 4.69
N ALA A 143 29.41 -2.03 4.76
CA ALA A 143 30.43 -1.19 4.17
C ALA A 143 30.01 -0.82 2.74
N PHE A 144 29.72 0.45 2.52
CA PHE A 144 29.70 1.02 1.19
C PHE A 144 31.14 0.93 0.67
N VAL A 145 31.41 -0.08 -0.15
CA VAL A 145 32.62 -0.08 -0.95
C VAL A 145 32.44 1.04 -1.97
N SER A 146 33.18 2.14 -1.79
CA SER A 146 33.41 3.12 -2.83
C SER A 146 34.15 2.40 -3.95
N GLY A 147 33.39 1.87 -4.91
CA GLY A 147 33.92 1.47 -6.21
C GLY A 147 34.32 2.74 -6.96
N THR A 148 35.59 3.10 -6.87
CA THR A 148 36.21 4.04 -7.79
C THR A 148 36.19 3.43 -9.19
N PHE A 149 35.20 3.84 -9.99
CA PHE A 149 35.16 3.56 -11.41
C PHE A 149 36.36 4.26 -12.06
N ARG A 150 37.40 3.48 -12.36
CA ARG A 150 38.60 3.92 -13.04
C ARG A 150 38.34 3.77 -14.54
N SER A 151 38.01 4.87 -15.22
CA SER A 151 38.00 4.92 -16.68
C SER A 151 39.42 4.79 -17.20
N ASP A 152 39.76 3.61 -17.74
CA ASP A 152 40.91 3.42 -18.61
C ASP A 152 40.51 3.91 -20.01
N GLU A 153 40.71 5.20 -20.27
CA GLU A 153 40.56 5.77 -21.60
C GLU A 153 41.82 5.49 -22.42
N LYS A 154 41.75 4.38 -23.13
CA LYS A 154 42.71 3.93 -24.14
C LYS A 154 42.60 4.78 -25.40
N GLY A 155 43.28 5.94 -25.39
CA GLY A 155 43.55 6.73 -26.59
C GLY A 155 44.66 6.09 -27.43
N ARG A 156 44.28 5.29 -28.44
CA ARG A 156 45.10 5.02 -29.64
C ARG A 156 44.40 5.69 -30.83
N GLY A 157 45.13 6.55 -31.52
CA GLY A 157 44.72 7.22 -32.74
C GLY A 157 45.57 8.45 -32.96
#